data_AF-A0A2T4JTP6-F1
#
_entry.id   AF-A0A2T4JTP6-F1
#
_cell.length_a   1.000
_cell.length_b   1.000
_cell.length_c   1.000
_cell.angle_alpha   90.00
_cell.angle_beta   90.00
_cell.angle_gamma   90.00
#
_symmetry.space_group_name_H-M   'P 1'
#
loop_
_entity.id
_entity.type
_entity.pdbx_description
1 polymer ?
#
loop_
_entity_poly.entity_id
_entity_poly.type
_entity_poly.pdbx_seq_one_letter_code
_entity_poly.pdbx_strand_id
1 'polypeptide(L)' 'VFHVFASIAQFERERISERTKDGLEAARKRGRVGGRPSALTDVQKVEVRRMRDVELRSMAEIANLFRVSTKTVRRA' A
#
# COMPACT_ATOMS: atom_id res chain seq x y z
N VAL A 1 13.37 36.68 -19.18
CA VAL A 1 12.97 36.76 -17.76
C VAL A 1 12.14 35.56 -17.31
N PHE A 2 11.09 35.15 -18.04
CA PHE A 2 10.28 33.95 -17.73
C PHE A 2 11.11 32.67 -17.49
N HIS A 3 12.13 32.42 -18.31
CA HIS A 3 12.98 31.24 -18.18
C HIS A 3 13.75 31.17 -16.85
N VAL A 4 14.21 32.30 -16.31
CA VAL A 4 14.95 32.32 -15.04
C VAL A 4 14.04 31.94 -13.89
N PHE A 5 12.83 32.49 -13.85
CA PHE A 5 11.84 32.12 -12.83
C PHE A 5 11.37 30.68 -12.96
N ALA A 6 11.20 30.18 -14.18
CA ALA A 6 10.88 28.78 -14.42
C ALA A 6 12.00 27.84 -13.91
N SER A 7 13.27 28.18 -14.18
CA SER A 7 14.42 27.41 -13.69
C SER A 7 14.51 27.41 -12.15
N ILE A 8 14.25 28.55 -11.50
CA ILE A 8 14.24 28.64 -10.03
C ILE A 8 13.09 27.80 -9.45
N ALA A 9 11.89 27.91 -10.01
CA ALA A 9 10.74 27.13 -9.55
C ALA A 9 10.97 25.61 -9.70
N GLN A 10 11.62 25.18 -10.79
CA GLN A 10 12.01 23.79 -10.98
C GLN A 10 13.03 23.35 -9.92
N PHE A 11 14.06 24.15 -9.67
CA PHE A 11 15.08 23.86 -8.65
C PHE A 11 14.46 23.72 -7.25
N GLU A 12 13.56 24.62 -6.86
CA GLU A 12 12.86 24.55 -5.56
C GLU A 12 12.02 23.27 -5.45
N ARG A 13 11.29 22.91 -6.51
CA ARG A 13 10.51 21.66 -6.56
C ARG A 13 11.40 20.43 -6.40
N GLU A 14 12.54 20.39 -7.08
CA GLU A 14 13.50 19.30 -6.97
C GLU A 14 14.05 19.19 -5.54
N ARG A 15 14.43 20.32 -4.93
CA ARG A 15 14.90 20.37 -3.54
C ARG A 15 13.86 19.90 -2.53
N ILE A 16 12.58 20.26 -2.71
CA ILE A 16 11.48 19.77 -1.86
C ILE A 16 11.29 18.25 -2.03
N SER A 17 11.34 17.76 -3.28
CA SER A 17 11.22 16.33 -3.57
C SER A 17 12.35 15.53 -2.92
N GLU A 18 13.59 15.99 -3.01
CA GLU A 18 14.76 15.37 -2.42
C GLU A 18 14.61 15.22 -0.90
N ARG A 19 14.30 16.32 -0.20
CA ARG A 19 14.05 16.29 1.25
C ARG A 19 12.93 15.35 1.66
N THR A 20 11.88 15.26 0.84
CA THR A 20 10.77 14.34 1.09
C THR A 20 11.22 12.88 0.97
N LYS A 21 12.04 12.56 -0.03
CA LYS A 21 12.61 11.22 -0.22
C LYS A 21 13.53 10.84 0.95
N ASP A 22 14.39 11.75 1.39
CA ASP A 22 15.27 11.54 2.54
C ASP A 22 14.46 11.25 3.82
N GLY A 23 13.40 12.04 4.05
CA GLY A 23 12.49 11.83 5.17
C GLY A 23 11.76 10.48 5.13
N LEU A 24 11.30 10.07 3.93
CA LEU A 24 10.67 8.77 3.71
C LEU A 24 11.66 7.62 3.93
N GLU A 25 12.91 7.75 3.48
CA GLU A 25 13.96 6.77 3.72
C GLU A 25 14.27 6.63 5.21
N ALA A 26 14.44 7.75 5.91
CA ALA A 26 14.64 7.75 7.36
C ALA A 26 13.46 7.10 8.11
N ALA A 27 12.21 7.34 7.65
CA ALA A 27 11.03 6.68 8.20
C ALA A 27 11.03 5.16 7.95
N ARG A 28 11.42 4.71 6.75
CA ARG A 28 11.59 3.28 6.42
C ARG A 28 12.65 2.60 7.28
N LYS A 29 13.80 3.25 7.51
CA LYS A 29 14.86 2.75 8.41
C LYS A 29 14.34 2.56 9.85
N ARG A 30 13.38 3.39 10.30
CA ARG A 30 12.69 3.23 11.59
C ARG A 30 11.55 2.19 11.57
N GLY A 31 11.34 1.47 10.47
CA GLY A 31 10.32 0.42 10.35
C GLY A 31 8.96 0.89 9.81
N ARG A 32 8.80 2.15 9.39
CA ARG A 32 7.56 2.56 8.69
C ARG A 32 7.54 2.01 7.28
N VAL A 33 6.59 1.14 6.97
CA VAL A 33 6.36 0.60 5.62
C VAL A 33 5.79 1.67 4.68
N GLY A 34 4.83 2.47 5.16
CA GLY A 34 4.09 3.44 4.36
C GLY A 34 3.01 2.78 3.48
N GLY A 35 2.37 3.56 2.61
CA GLY A 35 1.31 3.08 1.70
C GLY A 35 -0.04 2.81 2.36
N ARG A 36 -0.98 2.27 1.59
CA ARG A 36 -2.33 1.90 2.07
C ARG A 36 -2.24 0.61 2.90
N PRO A 37 -2.82 0.56 4.12
CA PRO A 37 -2.86 -0.66 4.92
C PRO A 37 -3.52 -1.83 4.18
N SER A 38 -3.07 -3.05 4.49
CA SER A 38 -3.71 -4.26 3.96
C SER A 38 -5.15 -4.36 4.45
N ALA A 39 -6.05 -4.81 3.57
CA ALA A 39 -7.46 -5.00 3.93
C ALA A 39 -7.69 -6.22 4.84
N LEU A 40 -6.71 -7.14 4.93
CA LEU A 40 -6.75 -8.31 5.79
C LEU A 40 -5.51 -8.33 6.68
N THR A 41 -5.69 -8.65 7.96
CA THR A 41 -4.57 -8.94 8.86
C THR A 41 -3.90 -10.27 8.48
N ASP A 42 -2.69 -10.54 8.97
CA ASP A 42 -2.00 -11.77 8.63
C ASP A 42 -2.72 -13.02 9.14
N VAL A 43 -3.35 -12.94 10.32
CA VAL A 43 -4.21 -14.00 10.86
C VAL A 43 -5.43 -14.23 9.94
N GLN A 44 -6.06 -13.15 9.48
CA GLN A 44 -7.19 -13.25 8.55
C GLN A 44 -6.76 -13.85 7.20
N LYS A 45 -5.55 -13.57 6.71
CA LYS A 45 -5.05 -14.21 5.47
C LYS A 45 -4.89 -15.72 5.63
N VAL A 46 -4.36 -16.18 6.77
CA VAL A 46 -4.25 -17.61 7.06
C VAL A 46 -5.63 -18.25 7.08
N GLU A 47 -6.60 -17.61 7.73
CA GLU A 47 -7.96 -18.13 7.80
C GLU A 47 -8.66 -18.13 6.43
N VAL A 48 -8.48 -17.08 5.63
CA VAL A 48 -8.98 -17.02 4.25
C VAL A 48 -8.40 -18.15 3.40
N ARG A 49 -7.09 -18.44 3.52
CA ARG A 49 -6.45 -19.57 2.82
C ARG A 49 -7.01 -20.91 3.29
N ARG A 50 -7.22 -21.09 4.60
CA ARG A 50 -7.82 -22.30 5.17
C ARG A 50 -9.23 -22.54 4.61
N MET A 51 -10.10 -21.51 4.63
CA MET A 51 -11.46 -21.59 4.11
C MET A 51 -11.49 -21.86 2.59
N ARG A 52 -10.50 -21.36 1.84
CA ARG A 52 -10.39 -21.57 0.39
C ARG A 52 -9.87 -22.96 0.05
N ASP A 53 -8.77 -23.37 0.65
CA ASP A 53 -7.98 -24.53 0.22
C ASP A 53 -8.39 -25.83 0.91
N VAL A 54 -8.88 -25.75 2.16
CA VAL A 54 -9.28 -26.92 2.96
C VAL A 54 -10.80 -27.09 2.94
N GLU A 55 -11.55 -26.02 3.23
CA GLU A 55 -13.01 -26.07 3.27
C GLU A 55 -13.67 -25.92 1.90
N LEU A 56 -12.89 -25.55 0.87
CA LEU A 56 -13.35 -25.37 -0.51
C LEU A 56 -14.56 -24.43 -0.66
N ARG A 57 -14.67 -23.42 0.22
CA ARG A 57 -15.75 -22.43 0.16
C ARG A 57 -15.63 -21.53 -1.06
N SER A 58 -16.77 -20.99 -1.50
CA SER A 58 -16.78 -20.08 -2.64
C SER A 58 -16.06 -18.77 -2.32
N MET A 59 -15.30 -18.24 -3.29
CA MET A 59 -14.58 -16.98 -3.10
C MET A 59 -15.51 -15.80 -2.78
N ALA A 60 -16.75 -15.83 -3.27
CA ALA A 60 -17.75 -14.80 -3.01
C ALA A 60 -18.24 -14.83 -1.56
N GLU A 61 -18.48 -16.02 -1.01
CA GLU A 61 -18.87 -16.21 0.38
C GLU A 61 -17.77 -15.71 1.34
N ILE A 62 -16.51 -16.11 1.09
CA ILE A 62 -15.36 -15.66 1.90
C ILE A 62 -15.23 -14.13 1.83
N ALA A 63 -15.36 -13.55 0.63
CA ALA A 63 -15.27 -12.10 0.44
C ALA A 63 -16.33 -11.34 1.24
N ASN A 64 -17.57 -11.83 1.24
CA ASN A 64 -18.67 -11.25 2.01
C ASN A 64 -18.43 -11.37 3.52
N LEU A 65 -17.93 -12.53 3.99
CA LEU A 65 -17.63 -12.77 5.40
C LEU A 65 -16.60 -11.77 5.95
N PHE A 66 -15.52 -11.54 5.21
CA PHE A 66 -14.45 -10.61 5.59
C PHE A 66 -14.73 -9.16 5.16
N ARG A 67 -15.88 -8.88 4.53
CA ARG A 67 -16.25 -7.56 3.96
C ARG A 67 -15.17 -6.97 3.05
N VAL A 68 -14.56 -7.81 2.23
CA VAL A 68 -13.55 -7.42 1.24
C VAL A 68 -14.00 -7.80 -0.16
N SER A 69 -13.33 -7.30 -1.19
CA SER A 69 -13.60 -7.74 -2.55
C SER A 69 -13.09 -9.16 -2.79
N THR A 70 -13.71 -9.89 -3.72
CA THR A 70 -13.23 -11.20 -4.19
C THR A 70 -11.79 -11.15 -4.72
N LYS A 71 -11.37 -10.02 -5.30
CA LYS A 71 -9.97 -9.77 -5.69
C LYS A 71 -9.01 -9.73 -4.49
N THR A 72 -9.49 -9.35 -3.31
CA THR A 72 -8.68 -9.37 -2.08
C THR A 72 -8.52 -10.79 -1.57
N VAL A 73 -9.60 -11.58 -1.56
CA VAL A 73 -9.56 -13.02 -1.24
C VAL A 73 -8.63 -13.78 -2.19
N ARG A 74 -8.64 -13.44 -3.49
CA ARG A 74 -7.74 -14.06 -4.49
C ARG A 74 -6.26 -13.77 -4.24
N ARG A 75 -5.94 -12.59 -3.70
CA ARG A 75 -4.56 -12.15 -3.44
C ARG A 75 -4.03 -12.60 -2.07
N ALA A 76 -4.93 -13.04 -1.18
CA ALA A 76 -4.59 -13.56 0.13
C ALA A 76 -3.89 -14.91 0.01
#